data_AF-A0A1V1P0L5-F1
#
_entry.id   AF-A0A1V1P0L5-F1
#
_cell.length_a   1.000
_cell.length_b   1.000
_cell.length_c   1.000
_cell.angle_alpha   90.00
_cell.angle_beta   90.00
_cell.angle_gamma   90.00
#
_symmetry.space_group_name_H-M   'P 1'
#
loop_
_entity.id
_entity.type
_entity.pdbx_description
1 polymer ?
#
loop_
_entity_poly.entity_id
_entity_poly.type
_entity_poly.pdbx_seq_one_letter_code
_entity_poly.pdbx_strand_id
1 'polypeptide(L)'
;MDISISLLQQHNPWWIHKELIQEDVKIMDYNQKKYQYIPAIVGEYPLDTDAILTLRGPRQIGKSTSLKLLIQKLLLEDKVLKKTFLFFSGPN
;
A
#
# COMPACT_ATOMS: atom_id res chain seq x y z
N MET A 1 14.80 -17.32 7.72
CA MET A 1 14.65 -16.49 6.50
C MET A 1 15.15 -15.12 6.90
N ASP A 2 16.32 -14.72 6.43
CA ASP A 2 16.92 -13.46 6.82
C ASP A 2 16.33 -12.35 5.95
N ILE A 3 15.57 -11.45 6.56
CA ILE A 3 15.02 -10.27 5.88
C ILE A 3 16.15 -9.24 5.77
N SER A 4 16.66 -9.03 4.55
CA SER A 4 17.65 -8.00 4.32
C SER A 4 17.01 -6.61 4.27
N ILE A 5 17.76 -5.59 4.69
CA ILE A 5 17.32 -4.20 4.58
C ILE A 5 17.06 -3.79 3.11
N SER A 6 17.84 -4.37 2.18
CA SER A 6 17.67 -4.14 0.74
C SER A 6 16.32 -4.64 0.24
N LEU A 7 15.85 -5.80 0.70
CA LEU A 7 14.54 -6.34 0.36
C LEU A 7 13.42 -5.43 0.88
N LEU A 8 13.55 -4.92 2.11
CA LEU A 8 12.60 -3.96 2.66
C LEU A 8 12.57 -2.67 1.83
N GLN A 9 13.71 -2.13 1.44
CA GLN A 9 13.77 -0.93 0.59
C GLN A 9 13.09 -1.14 -0.77
N GLN A 10 13.23 -2.32 -1.39
CA GLN A 10 12.54 -2.66 -2.63
C GLN A 10 11.01 -2.66 -2.50
N HIS A 11 10.49 -3.14 -1.36
CA HIS A 11 9.05 -3.11 -1.07
C HIS A 11 8.51 -1.73 -0.69
N ASN A 12 9.40 -0.83 -0.27
CA ASN A 12 9.07 0.49 0.29
C ASN A 12 9.80 1.61 -0.47
N PRO A 13 9.65 1.73 -1.80
CA PRO A 13 10.37 2.73 -2.59
C PRO A 13 10.06 4.16 -2.13
N TRP A 14 8.88 4.39 -1.53
CA TRP A 14 8.50 5.69 -0.98
C TRP A 14 9.38 6.20 0.15
N TRP A 15 10.22 5.36 0.77
CA TRP A 15 11.21 5.81 1.74
C TRP A 15 12.22 6.80 1.14
N ILE A 16 12.50 6.68 -0.16
CA ILE A 16 13.35 7.62 -0.91
C ILE A 16 12.55 8.87 -1.27
N HIS A 17 11.50 8.74 -2.09
CA HIS A 17 10.59 9.81 -2.49
C HIS A 17 9.15 9.32 -2.46
N LYS A 18 8.21 10.09 -1.87
CA LYS A 18 6.83 9.65 -1.65
C LYS A 18 6.13 9.26 -2.95
N GLU A 19 6.48 9.95 -4.02
CA GLU A 19 5.94 9.84 -5.38
C GLU A 19 6.24 8.47 -6.01
N LEU A 20 7.29 7.77 -5.58
CA LEU A 20 7.65 6.45 -6.10
C LEU A 20 6.59 5.38 -5.82
N ILE A 21 5.62 5.63 -4.93
CA ILE A 21 4.44 4.75 -4.80
C ILE A 21 3.62 4.69 -6.10
N GLN A 22 3.67 5.73 -6.93
CA GLN A 22 2.95 5.79 -8.21
C GLN A 22 3.54 4.85 -9.26
N GLU A 23 4.79 4.41 -9.08
CA GLU A 23 5.49 3.45 -9.94
C GLU A 23 5.25 1.98 -9.51
N ASP A 24 4.50 1.74 -8.43
CA ASP A 24 4.13 0.37 -8.03
C ASP A 24 3.23 -0.24 -9.11
N VAL A 25 3.58 -1.45 -9.57
CA VAL A 25 2.88 -2.17 -10.64
C VAL A 25 1.37 -2.25 -10.39
N LYS A 26 0.93 -2.47 -9.15
CA LYS A 26 -0.51 -2.57 -8.84
C LYS A 26 -1.23 -1.23 -8.94
N ILE A 27 -0.53 -0.14 -8.62
CA ILE A 27 -1.04 1.22 -8.76
C ILE A 27 -1.13 1.59 -10.25
N MET A 28 -0.08 1.31 -11.02
CA MET A 28 -0.09 1.52 -12.47
C MET A 28 -1.21 0.72 -13.15
N ASP A 29 -1.32 -0.58 -12.84
CA ASP A 29 -2.36 -1.46 -13.37
C ASP A 29 -3.76 -0.94 -13.05
N TYR A 30 -3.97 -0.47 -11.82
CA TYR A 30 -5.24 0.12 -11.37
C TYR A 30 -5.57 1.41 -12.15
N ASN A 31 -4.60 2.30 -12.28
CA ASN A 31 -4.75 3.58 -12.97
C ASN A 31 -5.08 3.42 -14.46
N GLN A 32 -4.66 2.33 -15.09
CA GLN A 32 -4.95 2.01 -16.49
C GLN A 32 -6.34 1.39 -16.71
N LYS A 33 -7.06 0.97 -15.66
CA LYS A 33 -8.39 0.38 -15.82
C LYS A 33 -9.43 1.45 -16.13
N LYS A 34 -10.33 1.15 -17.08
CA LYS A 34 -11.50 1.98 -17.41
C LYS A 34 -12.40 2.24 -16.20
N TYR A 35 -12.55 1.23 -15.34
CA TYR A 35 -13.35 1.33 -14.12
C TYR A 35 -12.45 1.13 -12.91
N GLN A 36 -12.47 2.12 -12.04
CA GLN A 36 -11.67 2.18 -10.82
C GLN A 36 -12.62 2.11 -9.64
N TYR A 37 -12.53 1.01 -8.89
CA TYR A 37 -13.25 0.85 -7.63
C TYR A 37 -12.33 1.28 -6.49
N ILE A 38 -12.78 2.20 -5.64
CA ILE A 38 -12.08 2.59 -4.41
C ILE A 38 -12.73 1.85 -3.25
N PRO A 39 -12.05 0.87 -2.62
CA PRO A 39 -12.58 0.16 -1.46
C PRO A 39 -12.77 1.11 -0.27
N ALA A 40 -13.86 0.91 0.49
CA ALA A 40 -14.19 1.72 1.67
C ALA A 40 -13.02 1.89 2.66
N ILE A 41 -12.23 0.83 2.89
CA ILE A 41 -11.06 0.86 3.78
C ILE A 41 -9.99 1.89 3.38
N VAL A 42 -9.96 2.34 2.12
CA VAL A 42 -9.06 3.40 1.67
C VAL A 42 -9.50 4.76 2.22
N GLY A 43 -10.81 5.01 2.32
CA GLY A 43 -11.38 6.25 2.87
C GLY A 43 -11.65 6.22 4.37
N GLU A 44 -11.93 5.04 4.92
CA GLU A 44 -12.40 4.83 6.30
C GLU A 44 -11.31 4.25 7.23
N TYR A 45 -10.04 4.28 6.81
CA TYR A 45 -8.95 3.76 7.62
C TYR A 45 -8.83 4.52 8.96
N PRO A 46 -8.86 3.83 10.11
CA PRO A 46 -8.79 4.48 11.42
C PRO A 46 -7.36 4.91 11.74
N LEU A 47 -7.04 6.20 11.55
CA LEU A 47 -5.71 6.75 11.83
C LEU A 47 -5.40 6.93 13.32
N ASP A 48 -6.44 7.11 14.14
CA ASP A 48 -6.31 7.51 15.55
C ASP A 48 -6.50 6.34 16.52
N THR A 49 -6.17 5.11 16.10
CA THR A 49 -6.33 3.92 16.95
C THR A 49 -5.26 2.87 16.68
N ASP A 50 -4.65 2.38 17.75
CA ASP A 50 -3.77 1.22 17.71
C ASP A 50 -4.60 -0.05 17.51
N ALA A 51 -4.57 -0.60 16.29
CA ALA A 51 -5.36 -1.77 15.94
C ALA A 51 -4.62 -2.72 14.99
N ILE A 52 -4.93 -4.02 15.12
CA ILE A 52 -4.56 -5.02 14.12
C ILE A 52 -5.77 -5.23 13.21
N LEU A 53 -5.66 -4.75 11.97
CA LEU A 53 -6.71 -4.89 10.97
C LEU A 53 -6.42 -6.08 10.05
N THR A 54 -7.43 -6.91 9.81
CA THR A 54 -7.31 -8.03 8.86
C THR A 54 -8.22 -7.83 7.65
N LEU A 55 -7.62 -7.72 6.45
CA LEU A 55 -8.36 -7.69 5.19
C LEU A 55 -8.45 -9.11 4.61
N ARG A 56 -9.66 -9.68 4.57
CA ARG A 56 -9.91 -11.07 4.16
C ARG A 56 -10.71 -11.18 2.86
N GLY A 57 -10.60 -12.34 2.21
CA GLY A 57 -11.42 -12.73 1.06
C GLY A 57 -10.66 -13.57 0.02
N PRO A 58 -11.33 -14.06 -1.03
CA PRO A 58 -10.75 -14.97 -2.04
C PRO A 58 -9.49 -14.43 -2.73
N ARG A 59 -8.70 -15.30 -3.37
CA ARG A 59 -7.55 -14.85 -4.19
C ARG A 59 -8.04 -13.89 -5.29
N GLN A 60 -7.20 -12.94 -5.65
CA GLN A 60 -7.41 -11.99 -6.77
C GLN A 60 -8.57 -10.98 -6.63
N ILE A 61 -9.20 -10.83 -5.46
CA ILE A 61 -10.24 -9.78 -5.24
C ILE A 61 -9.71 -8.35 -5.08
N GLY A 62 -8.41 -8.11 -5.33
CA GLY A 62 -7.82 -6.78 -5.21
C GLY A 62 -7.28 -6.39 -3.83
N LYS A 63 -7.21 -7.30 -2.84
CA LYS A 63 -6.71 -6.98 -1.47
C LYS A 63 -5.38 -6.23 -1.46
N SER A 64 -4.38 -6.72 -2.19
CA SER A 64 -3.07 -6.05 -2.27
C SER A 64 -3.15 -4.69 -2.94
N THR A 65 -4.01 -4.53 -3.95
CA THR A 65 -4.26 -3.23 -4.60
C THR A 65 -4.91 -2.26 -3.63
N SER A 66 -5.90 -2.70 -2.84
CA SER A 66 -6.54 -1.87 -1.81
C SER A 66 -5.53 -1.33 -0.80
N LEU A 67 -4.62 -2.19 -0.34
CA LEU A 67 -3.58 -1.79 0.62
C LEU A 67 -2.59 -0.78 0.00
N LYS A 68 -2.22 -0.96 -1.27
CA LYS A 68 -1.33 -0.02 -1.98
C LYS A 68 -2.02 1.32 -2.24
N LEU A 69 -3.30 1.33 -2.58
CA LEU A 69 -4.11 2.55 -2.70
C LEU A 69 -4.18 3.30 -1.36
N LEU A 70 -4.38 2.57 -0.26
CA LEU A 70 -4.33 3.16 1.08
C LEU A 70 -2.97 3.79 1.37
N ILE A 71 -1.86 3.09 1.10
CA ILE A 71 -0.50 3.65 1.27
C ILE A 71 -0.32 4.91 0.42
N GLN A 72 -0.77 4.91 -0.84
CA GLN A 72 -0.70 6.07 -1.73
C GLN A 72 -1.46 7.27 -1.17
N LYS A 73 -2.73 7.08 -0.76
CA LYS A 73 -3.55 8.12 -0.14
C LYS A 73 -2.86 8.71 1.09
N LEU A 74 -2.41 7.83 1.99
CA LEU A 74 -1.76 8.25 3.24
C LEU A 74 -0.48 9.06 3.00
N LEU A 75 0.30 8.69 1.97
CA LEU A 75 1.55 9.37 1.62
C LEU A 75 1.31 10.73 0.95
N LEU A 76 0.42 10.76 -0.05
CA LEU A 76 0.28 11.87 -1.00
C LEU A 76 -0.86 12.83 -0.66
N GLU A 77 -1.98 12.32 -0.15
CA GLU A 77 -3.15 13.13 0.21
C GLU A 77 -3.10 13.53 1.69
N ASP A 78 -2.98 12.55 2.59
CA ASP A 78 -2.98 12.79 4.04
C ASP A 78 -1.60 13.25 4.56
N LYS A 79 -0.59 13.23 3.68
CA LYS A 79 0.78 13.72 3.92
C LYS A 79 1.50 13.09 5.12
N VAL A 80 1.08 11.89 5.55
CA VAL A 80 1.72 11.17 6.64
C VAL A 80 3.22 10.93 6.32
N LEU A 81 4.04 10.87 7.37
CA LEU A 81 5.49 10.69 7.24
C LEU A 81 5.80 9.35 6.56
N LYS A 82 6.58 9.41 5.48
CA LYS A 82 6.92 8.23 4.66
C LYS A 82 7.57 7.07 5.42
N LYS A 83 8.31 7.37 6.50
CA LYS A 83 9.00 6.38 7.33
C LYS A 83 8.09 5.67 8.33
N THR A 84 6.84 6.14 8.51
CA THR A 84 5.83 5.50 9.36
C THR A 84 5.26 4.26 8.69
N PHE A 85 5.30 4.18 7.35
CA PHE A 85 4.78 3.03 6.60
C PHE A 85 5.87 2.02 6.30
N LEU A 86 5.58 0.77 6.66
CA LEU A 86 6.34 -0.40 6.23
C LEU A 86 5.38 -1.40 5.60
N PHE A 87 5.67 -1.77 4.36
CA PHE A 87 5.02 -2.82 3.61
C PHE A 87 5.99 -3.98 3.44
N PHE A 88 5.47 -5.18 3.66
CA PHE A 88 6.21 -6.41 3.45
C PHE A 88 5.29 -7.44 2.79
N SER A 89 5.80 -8.07 1.74
CA SER A 89 5.19 -9.24 1.11
C SER A 89 6.15 -10.40 1.28
N GLY A 90 5.64 -11.54 1.76
CA GLY A 90 6.43 -12.78 1.79
C GLY A 90 6.74 -13.29 0.38
N PRO A 91 7.78 -14.14 0.23
CA PRO A 91 7.93 -14.93 -0.98
C PRO A 91 6.71 -15.85 -1.12
N ASN A 92 6.14 -15.93 -2.32
CA ASN A 92 5.12 -16.92 -2.65
C ASN A 92 5.73 -18.32 -2.66
#